data_AF-A0A2V5M1A3-F1
#
_entry.id   AF-A0A2V5M1A3-F1
#
_cell.length_a   1.000
_cell.length_b   1.000
_cell.length_c   1.000
_cell.angle_alpha   90.00
_cell.angle_beta   90.00
_cell.angle_gamma   90.00
#
_symmetry.space_group_name_H-M   'P 1'
#
loop_
_entity.id
_entity.type
_entity.pdbx_description
1 polymer ?
#
loop_
_entity_poly.entity_id
_entity_poly.type
_entity_poly.pdbx_seq_one_letter_code
_entity_poly.pdbx_strand_id
1 'polypeptide(L)'
;MKQFLFAVAIGLAVAALVRADDNVREVQTKLSDEGFYSGEIDGAYSTELAAALSRYQVRNGFPITGQLDVETSKALGAKPAVGPSTAATEQNTETWRGLREGEGRASTKARERPSSPTDETTGTSTATTNENEEETSTTAPGTQSRDSSSPQETPQETAAISSENAKPESAPPATASNTGSLAPEFSLERLHDYVAAFVLAGLDRNVGAEVEFYGDRVDYYDNGTMDREKIREDLKRYDEQWPERHFWIAGKITIEPQSDNRLRVTFPLGFKLRNGNRIASGKVDKTLVLEKTGADLQIVAVNERKAERK
;
A
#
# COMPACT_ATOMS: atom_id res chain seq x y z
N MET A 1 43.98 37.87 -25.94
CA MET A 1 43.74 38.63 -24.70
C MET A 1 42.25 38.52 -24.38
N LYS A 2 41.86 37.81 -23.30
CA LYS A 2 41.49 38.39 -21.97
C LYS A 2 40.29 39.36 -22.09
N GLN A 3 39.19 39.31 -21.33
CA GLN A 3 38.68 38.50 -20.22
C GLN A 3 37.20 38.91 -19.93
N PHE A 4 36.40 37.95 -19.45
CA PHE A 4 35.29 38.04 -18.46
C PHE A 4 34.11 39.01 -18.62
N LEU A 5 32.90 38.45 -18.52
CA LEU A 5 31.92 38.74 -17.46
C LEU A 5 30.89 37.60 -17.37
N PHE A 6 31.18 36.59 -16.54
CA PHE A 6 30.18 35.72 -15.92
C PHE A 6 29.93 36.30 -14.52
N ALA A 7 28.76 36.90 -14.30
CA ALA A 7 28.26 37.22 -12.97
C ALA A 7 26.74 37.29 -13.01
N VAL A 8 26.11 36.77 -11.96
CA VAL A 8 24.66 36.73 -11.68
C VAL A 8 23.89 35.54 -12.27
N ALA A 9 24.18 34.34 -11.77
CA ALA A 9 23.24 33.22 -11.77
C ALA A 9 23.43 32.24 -10.58
N ILE A 10 23.97 32.72 -9.45
CA ILE A 10 24.18 31.89 -8.23
C ILE A 10 23.28 32.36 -7.05
N GLY A 11 22.39 33.33 -7.28
CA GLY A 11 21.45 33.82 -6.26
C GLY A 11 20.11 33.07 -6.18
N LEU A 12 19.71 32.35 -7.23
CA LEU A 12 18.37 31.73 -7.32
C LEU A 12 18.32 30.26 -6.87
N ALA A 13 19.45 29.56 -6.81
CA ALA A 13 19.50 28.16 -6.36
C ALA A 13 19.51 28.03 -4.82
N VAL A 14 20.14 28.97 -4.10
CA VAL A 14 20.22 28.93 -2.63
C VAL A 14 18.90 29.36 -1.97
N ALA A 15 18.16 30.30 -2.57
CA ALA A 15 16.87 30.76 -2.05
C ALA A 15 15.73 29.74 -2.22
N ALA A 16 15.87 28.77 -3.14
CA ALA A 16 14.87 27.72 -3.36
C ALA A 16 14.97 26.59 -2.31
N LEU A 17 16.19 26.24 -1.87
CA LEU A 17 16.40 25.24 -0.81
C LEU A 17 15.91 25.74 0.55
N VAL A 18 16.29 26.98 0.94
CA VAL A 18 15.87 27.59 2.22
C VAL A 18 14.33 27.70 2.32
N ARG A 19 13.64 27.93 1.20
CA ARG A 19 12.16 28.03 1.17
C ARG A 19 11.44 26.68 1.25
N ALA A 20 12.08 25.59 0.80
CA ALA A 20 11.53 24.26 0.93
C ALA A 20 11.54 23.82 2.40
N ASP A 21 12.61 24.14 3.12
CA ASP A 21 12.79 23.82 4.53
C ASP A 21 11.74 24.51 5.42
N ASP A 22 11.42 25.78 5.15
CA ASP A 22 10.38 26.52 5.89
C ASP A 22 8.98 25.91 5.71
N ASN A 23 8.65 25.47 4.49
CA ASN A 23 7.36 24.82 4.21
C ASN A 23 7.27 23.44 4.90
N VAL A 24 8.38 22.70 4.94
CA VAL A 24 8.45 21.42 5.63
C VAL A 24 8.28 21.61 7.14
N ARG A 25 8.90 22.63 7.75
CA ARG A 25 8.69 22.97 9.18
C ARG A 25 7.23 23.29 9.48
N GLU A 26 6.57 24.04 8.61
CA GLU A 26 5.15 24.36 8.77
C GLU A 26 4.29 23.08 8.76
N VAL A 27 4.59 22.15 7.85
CA VAL A 27 3.90 20.85 7.76
C VAL A 27 4.18 19.98 8.99
N GLN A 28 5.45 19.85 9.40
CA GLN A 28 5.85 19.15 10.62
C GLN A 28 5.11 19.71 11.85
N THR A 29 5.04 21.03 11.98
CA THR A 29 4.32 21.71 13.07
C THR A 29 2.85 21.34 13.06
N LYS A 30 2.16 21.48 11.92
CA LYS A 30 0.72 21.18 11.80
C LYS A 30 0.40 19.72 12.08
N LEU A 31 1.22 18.80 11.53
CA LEU A 31 1.06 17.38 11.81
C LEU A 31 1.34 17.05 13.28
N SER A 32 2.24 17.78 13.94
CA SER A 32 2.50 17.61 15.38
C SER A 32 1.33 18.12 16.23
N ASP A 33 0.79 19.30 15.88
CA ASP A 33 -0.40 19.88 16.53
C ASP A 33 -1.63 18.97 16.42
N GLU A 34 -1.75 18.24 15.31
CA GLU A 34 -2.80 17.23 15.09
C GLU A 34 -2.47 15.84 15.66
N GLY A 35 -1.27 15.65 16.21
CA GLY A 35 -0.84 14.40 16.86
C GLY A 35 -0.35 13.30 15.92
N PHE A 36 -0.07 13.62 14.65
CA PHE A 36 0.48 12.67 13.67
C PHE A 36 2.01 12.63 13.63
N TYR A 37 2.69 13.68 14.11
CA TYR A 37 4.14 13.82 14.05
C TYR A 37 4.77 14.07 15.43
N SER A 38 5.72 13.22 15.81
CA SER A 38 6.44 13.25 17.09
C SER A 38 7.92 13.67 16.98
N GLY A 39 8.41 13.86 15.75
CA GLY A 39 9.82 14.12 15.49
C GLY A 39 10.22 15.58 15.69
N GLU A 40 11.49 15.87 15.44
CA GLU A 40 12.02 17.24 15.50
C GLU A 40 11.50 18.09 14.33
N ILE A 41 11.06 19.32 14.63
CA ILE A 41 10.64 20.30 13.61
C ILE A 41 11.87 20.98 13.02
N ASP A 42 12.63 20.23 12.22
CA ASP A 42 13.92 20.61 11.65
C ASP A 42 13.84 21.11 10.20
N GLY A 43 12.70 20.93 9.53
CA GLY A 43 12.50 21.24 8.12
C GLY A 43 13.02 20.17 7.17
N ALA A 44 13.43 19.00 7.68
CA ALA A 44 13.89 17.90 6.88
C ALA A 44 12.73 16.98 6.46
N TYR A 45 12.76 16.55 5.20
CA TYR A 45 11.84 15.53 4.72
C TYR A 45 12.32 14.13 5.15
N SER A 46 11.93 13.71 6.35
CA SER A 46 12.35 12.44 6.97
C SER A 46 11.35 11.30 6.73
N THR A 47 11.78 10.07 7.03
CA THR A 47 10.89 8.89 7.04
C THR A 47 9.79 9.00 8.10
N GLU A 48 10.07 9.65 9.23
CA GLU A 48 9.05 9.94 10.26
C GLU A 48 8.02 10.95 9.75
N LEU A 49 8.44 11.97 8.98
CA LEU A 49 7.50 12.89 8.34
C LEU A 49 6.64 12.17 7.29
N ALA A 50 7.24 11.32 6.47
CA ALA A 50 6.50 10.51 5.49
C ALA A 50 5.47 9.60 6.17
N ALA A 51 5.84 8.94 7.28
CA ALA A 51 4.93 8.14 8.10
C ALA A 51 3.78 8.98 8.67
N ALA A 52 4.07 10.17 9.20
CA ALA A 52 3.05 11.10 9.68
C ALA A 52 2.08 11.54 8.58
N LEU A 53 2.59 11.83 7.38
CA LEU A 53 1.77 12.14 6.21
C LEU A 53 0.88 10.95 5.82
N SER A 54 1.40 9.72 5.84
CA SER A 54 0.60 8.52 5.57
C SER A 54 -0.55 8.35 6.57
N ARG A 55 -0.29 8.56 7.86
CA ARG A 55 -1.33 8.52 8.91
C ARG A 55 -2.39 9.59 8.70
N TYR A 56 -1.95 10.82 8.40
CA TYR A 56 -2.85 11.92 8.10
C TYR A 56 -3.71 11.62 6.87
N GLN A 57 -3.13 11.08 5.81
CA GLN A 57 -3.85 10.69 4.58
C GLN A 57 -4.88 9.59 4.84
N VAL A 58 -4.51 8.55 5.60
CA VAL A 58 -5.45 7.49 6.03
C VAL A 58 -6.59 8.08 6.84
N ARG A 59 -6.32 8.95 7.82
CA ARG A 59 -7.35 9.54 8.68
C ARG A 59 -8.33 10.41 7.88
N ASN A 60 -7.83 11.15 6.90
CA ASN A 60 -8.61 12.11 6.12
C ASN A 60 -9.21 11.51 4.83
N GLY A 61 -8.92 10.25 4.52
CA GLY A 61 -9.44 9.58 3.32
C GLY A 61 -8.83 10.07 2.01
N PHE A 62 -7.58 10.54 2.07
CA PHE A 62 -6.80 10.96 0.90
C PHE A 62 -6.02 9.79 0.29
N PRO A 63 -5.54 9.93 -0.97
CA PRO A 63 -4.59 8.99 -1.53
C PRO A 63 -3.41 8.78 -0.57
N ILE A 64 -3.11 7.52 -0.25
CA ILE A 64 -2.04 7.17 0.69
C ILE A 64 -0.74 7.13 -0.11
N THR A 65 -0.06 8.28 -0.18
CA THR A 65 1.18 8.48 -0.94
C THR A 65 2.40 8.57 -0.03
N GLY A 66 2.20 8.87 1.27
CA GLY A 66 3.28 9.24 2.19
C GLY A 66 3.97 10.56 1.81
N GLN A 67 3.33 11.32 0.92
CA GLN A 67 3.88 12.54 0.34
C GLN A 67 3.02 13.76 0.64
N LEU A 68 3.66 14.93 0.71
CA LEU A 68 2.94 16.21 0.72
C LEU A 68 2.41 16.54 -0.69
N ASP A 69 1.45 15.74 -1.15
CA ASP A 69 0.76 15.91 -2.42
C ASP A 69 -0.23 17.09 -2.40
N VAL A 70 -0.87 17.35 -3.54
CA VAL A 70 -1.73 18.54 -3.74
C VAL A 70 -2.93 18.52 -2.80
N GLU A 71 -3.59 17.38 -2.64
CA GLU A 71 -4.70 17.23 -1.72
C GLU A 71 -4.26 17.43 -0.27
N THR A 72 -3.14 16.80 0.12
CA THR A 72 -2.60 16.84 1.48
C THR A 72 -2.11 18.23 1.85
N SER A 73 -1.35 18.88 0.96
CA SER A 73 -0.85 20.25 1.19
C SER A 73 -1.99 21.25 1.29
N LYS A 74 -3.04 21.10 0.47
CA LYS A 74 -4.22 21.95 0.53
C LYS A 74 -4.97 21.76 1.85
N ALA A 75 -5.15 20.53 2.30
CA ALA A 75 -5.83 20.23 3.57
C ALA A 75 -5.06 20.79 4.77
N LEU A 76 -3.73 20.69 4.74
CA LEU A 76 -2.85 21.30 5.74
C LEU A 76 -2.70 22.82 5.57
N GLY A 77 -3.21 23.43 4.50
CA GLY A 77 -2.98 24.85 4.19
C GLY A 77 -1.50 25.19 4.00
N ALA A 78 -0.68 24.23 3.59
CA ALA A 78 0.73 24.38 3.28
C ALA A 78 0.93 24.54 1.76
N LYS A 79 2.12 25.00 1.34
CA LYS A 79 2.45 24.97 -0.08
C LYS A 79 2.75 23.53 -0.50
N PRO A 80 2.41 23.12 -1.73
CA PRO A 80 2.82 21.81 -2.23
C PRO A 80 4.35 21.71 -2.18
N ALA A 81 4.89 20.63 -1.62
CA ALA A 81 6.28 20.29 -1.87
C ALA A 81 6.39 19.89 -3.34
N VAL A 82 7.42 20.36 -4.04
CA VAL A 82 7.55 20.16 -5.48
C VAL A 82 7.90 18.69 -5.76
N GLY A 83 6.87 17.86 -5.91
CA GLY A 83 6.86 16.53 -6.56
C GLY A 83 7.70 15.41 -5.91
N PRO A 84 7.49 14.15 -6.33
CA PRO A 84 8.29 13.01 -5.89
C PRO A 84 9.73 13.20 -6.38
N SER A 85 10.64 13.56 -5.46
CA SER A 85 12.07 13.42 -5.69
C SER A 85 12.42 11.93 -5.76
N THR A 86 13.49 11.55 -6.46
CA THR A 86 14.03 10.17 -6.40
C THR A 86 14.30 9.74 -4.95
N ALA A 87 14.69 10.71 -4.09
CA ALA A 87 14.80 10.53 -2.65
C ALA A 87 13.46 10.13 -1.99
N ALA A 88 12.34 10.71 -2.43
CA ALA A 88 11.00 10.39 -1.93
C ALA A 88 10.56 8.94 -2.27
N THR A 89 11.16 8.31 -3.29
CA THR A 89 10.82 6.91 -3.63
C THR A 89 11.62 5.89 -2.81
N GLU A 90 12.91 6.13 -2.58
CA GLU A 90 13.71 5.31 -1.65
C GLU A 90 13.17 5.45 -0.22
N GLN A 91 12.74 6.66 0.14
CA GLN A 91 12.05 6.93 1.40
C GLN A 91 10.73 6.17 1.52
N ASN A 92 9.99 5.93 0.43
CA ASN A 92 8.76 5.14 0.51
C ASN A 92 9.04 3.71 1.01
N THR A 93 10.09 3.06 0.51
CA THR A 93 10.48 1.71 0.94
C THR A 93 10.81 1.65 2.43
N GLU A 94 11.56 2.62 2.94
CA GLU A 94 11.89 2.70 4.36
C GLU A 94 10.67 3.07 5.21
N THR A 95 9.81 3.94 4.70
CA THR A 95 8.60 4.42 5.40
C THR A 95 7.63 3.28 5.64
N TRP A 96 7.28 2.49 4.61
CA TRP A 96 6.33 1.40 4.82
C TRP A 96 6.92 0.29 5.70
N ARG A 97 8.24 0.03 5.63
CA ARG A 97 8.89 -0.92 6.56
C ARG A 97 8.82 -0.42 8.00
N GLY A 98 9.11 0.86 8.23
CA GLY A 98 9.00 1.49 9.56
C GLY A 98 7.57 1.43 10.11
N LEU A 99 6.58 1.81 9.30
CA LEU A 99 5.16 1.71 9.64
C LEU A 99 4.75 0.26 9.90
N ARG A 100 5.28 -0.70 9.14
CA ARG A 100 5.00 -2.13 9.33
C ARG A 100 5.63 -2.69 10.60
N GLU A 101 6.84 -2.31 10.97
CA GLU A 101 7.54 -2.83 12.16
C GLU A 101 7.16 -2.11 13.47
N GLY A 102 6.65 -0.87 13.36
CA GLY A 102 6.38 0.01 14.49
C GLY A 102 7.63 0.79 14.88
N GLU A 103 7.45 2.03 15.32
CA GLU A 103 8.52 3.02 15.54
C GLU A 103 9.59 2.63 16.59
N GLY A 104 9.42 1.50 17.30
CA GLY A 104 10.38 0.98 18.28
C GLY A 104 11.57 0.19 17.71
N ARG A 105 11.64 -0.13 16.41
CA ARG A 105 12.66 -1.04 15.86
C ARG A 105 13.65 -0.44 14.85
N ALA A 106 13.27 0.63 14.15
CA ALA A 106 14.07 1.18 13.04
C ALA A 106 15.33 1.94 13.49
N SER A 107 15.38 2.43 14.75
CA SER A 107 16.47 3.31 15.21
C SER A 107 17.81 2.59 15.47
N THR A 108 17.87 1.25 15.43
CA THR A 108 19.11 0.50 15.77
C THR A 108 19.99 0.13 14.59
N LYS A 109 19.56 0.30 13.33
CA LYS A 109 20.32 -0.24 12.16
C LYS A 109 21.12 0.80 11.34
N ALA A 110 20.97 2.11 11.62
CA ALA A 110 21.63 3.16 10.83
C ALA A 110 23.05 3.55 11.30
N ARG A 111 23.65 2.84 12.28
CA ARG A 111 24.98 3.16 12.81
C ARG A 111 26.06 2.11 12.49
N GLU A 112 26.06 1.56 11.29
CA GLU A 112 27.24 0.85 10.78
C GLU A 112 27.57 1.37 9.37
N ARG A 113 28.48 2.36 9.30
CA ARG A 113 29.18 2.70 8.06
C ARG A 113 30.24 1.64 7.80
N PRO A 114 30.24 0.92 6.67
CA PRO A 114 31.44 0.25 6.21
C PRO A 114 32.34 1.27 5.50
N SER A 115 33.57 1.35 5.98
CA SER A 115 34.68 2.07 5.37
C SER A 115 35.04 1.42 4.02
N SER A 116 35.40 2.24 3.03
CA SER A 116 35.85 1.84 1.69
C SER A 116 36.99 0.82 1.71
N PRO A 117 37.18 0.09 0.59
CA PRO A 117 38.47 0.24 -0.09
C PRO A 117 38.37 0.34 -1.61
N THR A 118 39.31 1.13 -2.14
CA THR A 118 39.77 1.25 -3.53
C THR A 118 40.51 -0.03 -3.95
N ASP A 119 40.26 -0.56 -5.16
CA ASP A 119 41.33 -0.73 -6.17
C ASP A 119 40.81 -1.18 -7.54
N GLU A 120 41.50 -0.66 -8.56
CA GLU A 120 41.37 -0.98 -9.99
C GLU A 120 41.74 -2.45 -10.29
N THR A 121 41.21 -3.02 -11.39
CA THR A 121 42.01 -3.67 -12.46
C THR A 121 41.12 -4.14 -13.62
N THR A 122 41.53 -3.73 -14.81
CA THR A 122 41.08 -4.12 -16.15
C THR A 122 41.40 -5.58 -16.48
N GLY A 123 40.51 -6.27 -17.20
CA GLY A 123 40.80 -7.59 -17.79
C GLY A 123 39.77 -8.02 -18.83
N THR A 124 40.14 -7.87 -20.10
CA THR A 124 39.46 -8.39 -21.31
C THR A 124 39.78 -9.86 -21.55
N SER A 125 38.79 -10.67 -21.97
CA SER A 125 38.90 -11.75 -22.99
C SER A 125 37.51 -12.43 -23.16
N THR A 126 36.77 -12.24 -24.25
CA THR A 126 36.75 -12.96 -25.56
C THR A 126 36.39 -14.45 -25.55
N ALA A 127 35.28 -14.72 -26.26
CA ALA A 127 34.93 -15.89 -27.09
C ALA A 127 34.60 -17.23 -26.42
N THR A 128 33.42 -17.81 -26.74
CA THR A 128 33.31 -18.82 -27.81
C THR A 128 31.84 -19.22 -28.04
N THR A 129 31.47 -19.09 -29.31
CA THR A 129 30.46 -19.75 -30.13
C THR A 129 29.94 -21.11 -29.62
N ASN A 130 28.63 -21.34 -29.79
CA ASN A 130 28.12 -22.58 -30.40
C ASN A 130 26.69 -22.34 -30.91
N GLU A 131 26.61 -22.22 -32.23
CA GLU A 131 25.42 -22.50 -33.02
C GLU A 131 25.20 -24.03 -33.03
N ASN A 132 23.94 -24.45 -33.03
CA ASN A 132 23.53 -25.61 -33.82
C ASN A 132 22.05 -25.45 -34.18
N GLU A 133 21.83 -25.42 -35.49
CA GLU A 133 20.57 -25.31 -36.20
C GLU A 133 19.86 -26.68 -36.35
N GLU A 134 18.68 -26.60 -36.98
CA GLU A 134 17.91 -27.67 -37.65
C GLU A 134 17.11 -28.63 -36.73
N GLU A 135 15.86 -29.00 -37.03
CA GLU A 135 15.12 -28.95 -38.28
C GLU A 135 13.59 -29.07 -38.04
N THR A 136 12.89 -28.92 -39.15
CA THR A 136 11.46 -28.68 -39.39
C THR A 136 10.49 -29.85 -39.15
N SER A 137 9.19 -29.48 -39.18
CA SER A 137 8.08 -30.17 -39.87
C SER A 137 6.95 -30.82 -39.03
N THR A 138 5.79 -30.14 -39.10
CA THR A 138 4.49 -30.63 -39.60
C THR A 138 3.84 -31.87 -38.95
N THR A 139 2.64 -31.69 -38.38
CA THR A 139 1.36 -32.30 -38.85
C THR A 139 0.19 -31.90 -37.93
N ALA A 140 -0.81 -31.20 -38.51
CA ALA A 140 -2.21 -31.20 -38.07
C ALA A 140 -2.97 -32.26 -38.92
N PRO A 141 -4.19 -32.75 -38.61
CA PRO A 141 -5.39 -31.91 -38.43
C PRO A 141 -6.46 -32.44 -37.45
N GLY A 142 -7.45 -31.59 -37.12
CA GLY A 142 -8.64 -32.00 -36.38
C GLY A 142 -9.57 -30.83 -36.02
N THR A 143 -10.33 -30.35 -37.00
CA THR A 143 -11.29 -29.22 -36.95
C THR A 143 -12.67 -29.64 -36.42
N GLN A 144 -13.40 -28.63 -35.92
CA GLN A 144 -14.87 -28.41 -35.85
C GLN A 144 -15.44 -28.46 -34.42
N SER A 145 -15.83 -27.35 -33.76
CA SER A 145 -16.72 -26.21 -34.07
C SER A 145 -18.20 -26.41 -33.72
N ARG A 146 -18.78 -25.33 -33.18
CA ARG A 146 -20.22 -24.94 -33.08
C ARG A 146 -20.94 -25.46 -31.82
N ASP A 147 -21.86 -24.77 -31.16
CA ASP A 147 -22.53 -23.47 -31.39
C ASP A 147 -23.16 -22.95 -30.08
N SER A 148 -23.48 -21.66 -30.14
CA SER A 148 -24.23 -20.71 -29.30
C SER A 148 -25.45 -21.21 -28.49
N SER A 149 -25.76 -20.54 -27.36
CA SER A 149 -26.91 -19.60 -27.23
C SER A 149 -27.34 -19.33 -25.78
N SER A 150 -27.57 -18.04 -25.47
CA SER A 150 -28.40 -17.51 -24.38
C SER A 150 -29.88 -17.52 -24.82
N PRO A 151 -30.90 -17.50 -23.93
CA PRO A 151 -31.50 -16.21 -23.54
C PRO A 151 -32.09 -16.11 -22.10
N GLN A 152 -32.41 -14.86 -21.78
CA GLN A 152 -33.03 -14.24 -20.60
C GLN A 152 -34.56 -14.50 -20.50
N GLU A 153 -35.14 -14.67 -19.30
CA GLU A 153 -36.47 -14.16 -18.89
C GLU A 153 -36.84 -14.48 -17.40
N THR A 154 -37.25 -13.44 -16.67
CA THR A 154 -38.22 -13.42 -15.55
C THR A 154 -39.57 -12.98 -16.15
N PRO A 155 -40.79 -13.23 -15.59
CA PRO A 155 -41.17 -12.94 -14.19
C PRO A 155 -42.30 -13.82 -13.57
N GLN A 156 -42.48 -13.80 -12.23
CA GLN A 156 -43.84 -13.77 -11.64
C GLN A 156 -43.88 -13.44 -10.14
N GLU A 157 -44.84 -12.58 -9.83
CA GLU A 157 -45.30 -12.02 -8.56
C GLU A 157 -46.50 -12.84 -8.05
N THR A 158 -46.57 -13.20 -6.76
CA THR A 158 -47.85 -13.27 -6.02
C THR A 158 -47.65 -13.24 -4.50
N ALA A 159 -48.58 -12.59 -3.82
CA ALA A 159 -48.49 -12.03 -2.48
C ALA A 159 -49.00 -12.94 -1.34
N ALA A 160 -48.45 -12.66 -0.15
CA ALA A 160 -49.06 -12.52 1.18
C ALA A 160 -50.00 -13.59 1.78
N ILE A 161 -49.65 -14.08 2.99
CA ILE A 161 -50.58 -14.15 4.15
C ILE A 161 -49.77 -13.98 5.46
N SER A 162 -50.36 -13.27 6.42
CA SER A 162 -49.78 -12.74 7.68
C SER A 162 -50.28 -13.49 8.93
N SER A 163 -49.49 -13.38 10.03
CA SER A 163 -49.87 -13.40 11.46
C SER A 163 -50.33 -14.73 12.09
N GLU A 164 -50.14 -15.07 13.36
CA GLU A 164 -49.45 -14.52 14.55
C GLU A 164 -49.75 -15.51 15.70
N ASN A 165 -48.77 -15.90 16.53
CA ASN A 165 -48.98 -16.09 17.98
C ASN A 165 -47.64 -16.15 18.74
N ALA A 166 -47.60 -15.52 19.91
CA ALA A 166 -46.41 -15.12 20.65
C ALA A 166 -46.07 -15.98 21.88
N LYS A 167 -44.81 -15.79 22.37
CA LYS A 167 -44.35 -15.70 23.78
C LYS A 167 -43.62 -16.94 24.40
N PRO A 168 -42.61 -16.78 25.31
CA PRO A 168 -41.67 -15.67 25.57
C PRO A 168 -40.17 -16.05 25.44
N GLU A 169 -39.37 -15.05 25.08
CA GLU A 169 -38.15 -14.62 25.77
C GLU A 169 -37.32 -15.68 26.52
N SER A 170 -36.26 -16.15 25.87
CA SER A 170 -35.00 -16.51 26.52
C SER A 170 -33.92 -15.67 25.86
N ALA A 171 -33.52 -14.60 26.55
CA ALA A 171 -32.41 -13.75 26.16
C ALA A 171 -31.18 -14.63 25.86
N PRO A 172 -30.46 -14.43 24.74
CA PRO A 172 -29.10 -14.95 24.65
C PRO A 172 -28.30 -14.30 25.79
N PRO A 173 -27.44 -15.03 26.50
CA PRO A 173 -26.57 -14.39 27.48
C PRO A 173 -25.76 -13.33 26.73
N ALA A 174 -25.89 -12.09 27.21
CA ALA A 174 -24.96 -11.02 26.92
C ALA A 174 -23.57 -11.56 27.28
N THR A 175 -22.89 -12.10 26.28
CA THR A 175 -21.49 -12.48 26.42
C THR A 175 -20.75 -11.18 26.30
N ALA A 176 -20.38 -10.68 27.47
CA ALA A 176 -19.58 -9.51 27.76
C ALA A 176 -18.98 -8.83 26.53
N SER A 177 -19.29 -7.55 26.37
CA SER A 177 -18.32 -6.59 25.86
C SER A 177 -17.08 -6.67 26.76
N ASN A 178 -16.21 -7.64 26.49
CA ASN A 178 -14.84 -7.55 26.89
C ASN A 178 -14.28 -6.41 26.02
N THR A 179 -14.32 -5.19 26.56
CA THR A 179 -13.25 -4.23 26.29
C THR A 179 -11.99 -4.77 26.96
N GLY A 180 -11.56 -5.96 26.52
CA GLY A 180 -10.24 -6.47 26.79
C GLY A 180 -9.31 -5.54 26.02
N SER A 181 -8.39 -4.91 26.75
CA SER A 181 -7.30 -4.15 26.15
C SER A 181 -6.66 -5.05 25.09
N LEU A 182 -6.90 -4.75 23.81
CA LEU A 182 -6.23 -5.42 22.70
C LEU A 182 -4.73 -5.33 22.97
N ALA A 183 -3.99 -6.41 22.71
CA ALA A 183 -2.53 -6.35 22.80
C ALA A 183 -2.01 -5.14 22.02
N PRO A 184 -0.93 -4.45 22.43
CA PRO A 184 -0.46 -3.22 21.77
C PRO A 184 -0.28 -3.37 20.24
N GLU A 185 0.09 -4.56 19.78
CA GLU A 185 0.22 -4.95 18.36
C GLU A 185 -1.11 -4.85 17.57
N PHE A 186 -2.24 -4.94 18.26
CA PHE A 186 -3.60 -4.85 17.73
C PHE A 186 -4.28 -3.54 18.13
N SER A 187 -3.52 -2.56 18.64
CA SER A 187 -4.05 -1.21 18.83
C SER A 187 -4.54 -0.64 17.50
N LEU A 188 -5.58 0.19 17.56
CA LEU A 188 -6.17 0.79 16.37
C LEU A 188 -5.15 1.61 15.56
N GLU A 189 -4.26 2.34 16.26
CA GLU A 189 -3.18 3.11 15.62
C GLU A 189 -2.19 2.21 14.90
N ARG A 190 -1.76 1.12 15.56
CA ARG A 190 -0.88 0.13 14.93
C ARG A 190 -1.48 -0.48 13.68
N LEU A 191 -2.79 -0.68 13.65
CA LEU A 191 -3.49 -1.22 12.48
C LEU A 191 -3.71 -0.18 11.39
N HIS A 192 -3.88 1.09 11.73
CA HIS A 192 -3.83 2.17 10.74
C HIS A 192 -2.45 2.22 10.07
N ASP A 193 -1.37 2.14 10.85
CA ASP A 193 0.01 2.10 10.34
C ASP A 193 0.25 0.87 9.47
N TYR A 194 -0.22 -0.31 9.91
CA TYR A 194 -0.11 -1.54 9.14
C TYR A 194 -0.85 -1.45 7.79
N VAL A 195 -2.07 -0.89 7.77
CA VAL A 195 -2.84 -0.69 6.53
C VAL A 195 -2.16 0.34 5.63
N ALA A 196 -1.65 1.44 6.19
CA ALA A 196 -0.88 2.43 5.43
C ALA A 196 0.36 1.80 4.79
N ALA A 197 1.14 1.06 5.58
CA ALA A 197 2.32 0.34 5.13
C ALA A 197 1.99 -0.63 3.99
N PHE A 198 0.91 -1.39 4.14
CA PHE A 198 0.48 -2.35 3.14
C PHE A 198 0.12 -1.68 1.80
N VAL A 199 -0.60 -0.57 1.84
CA VAL A 199 -0.93 0.21 0.63
C VAL A 199 0.32 0.81 0.00
N LEU A 200 1.21 1.40 0.79
CA LEU A 200 2.47 2.00 0.30
C LEU A 200 3.40 0.96 -0.33
N ALA A 201 3.47 -0.25 0.25
CA ALA A 201 4.26 -1.36 -0.31
C ALA A 201 3.72 -1.82 -1.66
N GLY A 202 2.39 -1.80 -1.86
CA GLY A 202 1.78 -2.04 -3.17
C GLY A 202 2.10 -0.95 -4.20
N LEU A 203 2.40 0.28 -3.75
CA LEU A 203 2.80 1.41 -4.59
C LEU A 203 4.34 1.56 -4.72
N ASP A 204 5.11 0.67 -4.13
CA ASP A 204 6.57 0.71 -4.16
C ASP A 204 7.10 0.45 -5.58
N ARG A 205 8.27 1.02 -5.89
CA ARG A 205 8.97 0.77 -7.17
C ARG A 205 9.48 -0.67 -7.28
N ASN A 206 9.77 -1.30 -6.15
CA ASN A 206 10.15 -2.69 -6.08
C ASN A 206 8.89 -3.54 -6.24
N VAL A 207 8.60 -3.88 -7.49
CA VAL A 207 7.38 -4.59 -7.87
C VAL A 207 7.20 -5.85 -7.04
N GLY A 208 6.07 -5.93 -6.35
CA GLY A 208 5.74 -7.03 -5.44
C GLY A 208 6.31 -6.90 -4.03
N ALA A 209 6.77 -5.72 -3.58
CA ALA A 209 7.16 -5.49 -2.18
C ALA A 209 6.03 -5.81 -1.18
N GLU A 210 4.77 -5.62 -1.57
CA GLU A 210 3.58 -6.04 -0.81
C GLU A 210 3.61 -7.54 -0.44
N VAL A 211 4.33 -8.39 -1.20
CA VAL A 211 4.51 -9.82 -0.87
C VAL A 211 5.07 -10.05 0.54
N GLU A 212 5.83 -9.09 1.07
CA GLU A 212 6.46 -9.22 2.39
C GLU A 212 5.44 -9.25 3.53
N PHE A 213 4.23 -8.73 3.31
CA PHE A 213 3.15 -8.73 4.30
C PHE A 213 2.47 -10.09 4.41
N TYR A 214 2.57 -10.93 3.39
CA TYR A 214 1.87 -12.21 3.32
C TYR A 214 2.61 -13.29 4.10
N GLY A 215 1.89 -14.23 4.72
CA GLY A 215 2.47 -15.46 5.26
C GLY A 215 2.95 -16.40 4.15
N ASP A 216 3.56 -17.53 4.50
CA ASP A 216 4.06 -18.50 3.52
C ASP A 216 2.93 -19.16 2.71
N ARG A 217 1.74 -19.27 3.30
CA ARG A 217 0.52 -19.76 2.67
C ARG A 217 -0.64 -18.83 3.01
N VAL A 218 -1.38 -18.41 1.99
CA VAL A 218 -2.42 -17.39 2.12
C VAL A 218 -3.65 -17.81 1.36
N ASP A 219 -4.80 -17.77 2.02
CA ASP A 219 -6.08 -17.85 1.30
C ASP A 219 -6.28 -16.55 0.52
N TYR A 220 -6.03 -16.61 -0.79
CA TYR A 220 -5.83 -15.44 -1.65
C TYR A 220 -7.01 -15.28 -2.61
N TYR A 221 -7.92 -14.36 -2.27
CA TYR A 221 -9.16 -14.10 -3.00
C TYR A 221 -9.94 -15.40 -3.26
N ASP A 222 -10.54 -15.54 -4.45
CA ASP A 222 -11.26 -16.74 -4.87
C ASP A 222 -10.33 -17.83 -5.46
N ASN A 223 -9.01 -17.66 -5.34
CA ASN A 223 -8.01 -18.56 -5.96
C ASN A 223 -7.54 -19.67 -5.01
N GLY A 224 -8.12 -19.78 -3.82
CA GLY A 224 -7.72 -20.72 -2.78
C GLY A 224 -6.37 -20.35 -2.14
N THR A 225 -5.72 -21.33 -1.52
CA THR A 225 -4.46 -21.10 -0.82
C THR A 225 -3.28 -20.98 -1.79
N MET A 226 -2.63 -19.82 -1.84
CA MET A 226 -1.44 -19.53 -2.63
C MET A 226 -0.18 -19.44 -1.77
N ASP A 227 0.97 -19.69 -2.40
CA ASP A 227 2.30 -19.42 -1.83
C ASP A 227 2.80 -18.01 -2.22
N ARG A 228 3.81 -17.51 -1.49
CA ARG A 228 4.36 -16.17 -1.71
C ARG A 228 4.89 -15.94 -3.13
N GLU A 229 5.41 -16.97 -3.79
CA GLU A 229 5.99 -16.83 -5.13
C GLU A 229 4.88 -16.55 -6.15
N LYS A 230 3.79 -17.32 -6.08
CA LYS A 230 2.60 -17.09 -6.91
C LYS A 230 1.94 -15.74 -6.64
N ILE A 231 1.87 -15.33 -5.38
CA ILE A 231 1.33 -14.00 -5.02
C ILE A 231 2.22 -12.90 -5.62
N ARG A 232 3.55 -13.03 -5.53
CA ARG A 232 4.47 -12.06 -6.14
C ARG A 232 4.27 -11.94 -7.65
N GLU A 233 4.11 -13.05 -8.35
CA GLU A 233 3.81 -13.04 -9.79
C GLU A 233 2.48 -12.37 -10.11
N ASP A 234 1.46 -12.59 -9.28
CA ASP A 234 0.15 -11.96 -9.45
C ASP A 234 0.21 -10.44 -9.26
N LEU A 235 0.88 -9.98 -8.20
CA LEU A 235 1.13 -8.57 -7.93
C LEU A 235 1.91 -7.92 -9.08
N LYS A 236 2.94 -8.59 -9.62
CA LYS A 236 3.68 -8.11 -10.80
C LYS A 236 2.78 -7.89 -12.01
N ARG A 237 1.92 -8.87 -12.33
CA ARG A 237 0.96 -8.75 -13.44
C ARG A 237 -0.03 -7.60 -13.21
N TYR A 238 -0.50 -7.42 -11.98
CA TYR A 238 -1.39 -6.32 -11.63
C TYR A 238 -0.72 -4.95 -11.83
N ASP A 239 0.53 -4.81 -11.40
CA ASP A 239 1.33 -3.58 -11.54
C ASP A 239 1.60 -3.22 -13.00
N GLU A 240 1.92 -4.22 -13.84
CA GLU A 240 2.08 -4.05 -15.28
C GLU A 240 0.75 -3.66 -15.96
N GLN A 241 -0.36 -4.27 -15.52
CA GLN A 241 -1.69 -3.98 -16.04
C GLN A 241 -2.16 -2.57 -15.66
N TRP A 242 -1.77 -2.06 -14.49
CA TRP A 242 -2.15 -0.76 -13.95
C TRP A 242 -0.93 -0.02 -13.39
N PRO A 243 -0.13 0.66 -14.24
CA PRO A 243 1.07 1.36 -13.79
C PRO A 243 0.76 2.58 -12.92
N GLU A 244 -0.39 3.22 -13.12
CA GLU A 244 -0.83 4.35 -12.30
C GLU A 244 -1.97 3.95 -11.39
N ARG A 245 -1.73 4.03 -10.08
CA ARG A 245 -2.62 3.49 -9.05
C ARG A 245 -2.70 4.49 -7.91
N HIS A 246 -3.93 4.78 -7.49
CA HIS A 246 -4.21 5.64 -6.34
C HIS A 246 -5.21 4.92 -5.46
N PHE A 247 -4.89 4.81 -4.17
CA PHE A 247 -5.68 4.10 -3.18
C PHE A 247 -5.92 5.00 -1.96
N TRP A 248 -7.13 4.94 -1.40
CA TRP A 248 -7.49 5.67 -0.18
C TRP A 248 -8.47 4.86 0.66
N ILE A 249 -8.47 5.06 1.97
CA ILE A 249 -9.47 4.45 2.85
C ILE A 249 -10.73 5.30 2.80
N ALA A 250 -11.80 4.76 2.21
CA ALA A 250 -13.05 5.47 1.94
C ALA A 250 -14.07 5.38 3.09
N GLY A 251 -13.61 5.15 4.32
CA GLY A 251 -14.47 4.92 5.48
C GLY A 251 -13.72 4.33 6.65
N LYS A 252 -14.45 3.61 7.52
CA LYS A 252 -13.92 3.10 8.78
C LYS A 252 -13.25 1.74 8.62
N ILE A 253 -12.10 1.59 9.29
CA ILE A 253 -11.44 0.30 9.48
C ILE A 253 -12.15 -0.42 10.63
N THR A 254 -12.59 -1.65 10.39
CA THR A 254 -13.28 -2.49 11.37
C THR A 254 -12.36 -3.64 11.77
N ILE A 255 -12.30 -3.92 13.07
CA ILE A 255 -11.42 -4.92 13.66
C ILE A 255 -12.26 -5.95 14.38
N GLU A 256 -12.06 -7.22 14.04
CA GLU A 256 -12.76 -8.35 14.64
C GLU A 256 -11.72 -9.37 15.12
N PRO A 257 -11.43 -9.45 16.43
CA PRO A 257 -10.57 -10.48 16.99
C PRO A 257 -11.14 -11.87 16.67
N GLN A 258 -10.29 -12.79 16.21
CA GLN A 258 -10.66 -14.19 15.97
C GLN A 258 -10.07 -15.12 17.03
N SER A 259 -8.87 -14.80 17.52
CA SER A 259 -8.19 -15.46 18.62
C SER A 259 -7.10 -14.52 19.18
N ASP A 260 -6.36 -14.97 20.20
CA ASP A 260 -5.27 -14.20 20.82
C ASP A 260 -4.16 -13.81 19.82
N ASN A 261 -4.04 -14.54 18.72
CA ASN A 261 -2.98 -14.37 17.73
C ASN A 261 -3.51 -14.01 16.33
N ARG A 262 -4.83 -13.81 16.18
CA ARG A 262 -5.45 -13.63 14.88
C ARG A 262 -6.59 -12.61 14.93
N LEU A 263 -6.61 -11.71 13.95
CA LEU A 263 -7.68 -10.73 13.78
C LEU A 263 -8.09 -10.60 12.32
N ARG A 264 -9.34 -10.24 12.11
CA ARG A 264 -9.85 -9.79 10.83
C ARG A 264 -9.89 -8.26 10.83
N VAL A 265 -9.33 -7.67 9.79
CA VAL A 265 -9.35 -6.23 9.51
C VAL A 265 -10.11 -6.02 8.21
N THR A 266 -11.18 -5.25 8.27
CA THR A 266 -12.02 -4.95 7.09
C THR A 266 -12.07 -3.44 6.88
N PHE A 267 -11.80 -2.98 5.66
CA PHE A 267 -11.83 -1.55 5.33
C PHE A 267 -12.30 -1.29 3.90
N PRO A 268 -13.08 -0.21 3.68
CA PRO A 268 -13.45 0.20 2.33
C PRO A 268 -12.26 0.85 1.64
N LEU A 269 -11.74 0.20 0.61
CA LEU A 269 -10.66 0.69 -0.24
C LEU A 269 -11.25 1.35 -1.49
N GLY A 270 -11.07 2.66 -1.60
CA GLY A 270 -11.30 3.39 -2.85
C GLY A 270 -10.08 3.26 -3.76
N PHE A 271 -10.33 3.15 -5.06
CA PHE A 271 -9.25 3.04 -6.04
C PHE A 271 -9.52 3.84 -7.31
N LYS A 272 -8.43 4.32 -7.91
CA LYS A 272 -8.40 4.86 -9.28
C LYS A 272 -7.14 4.34 -9.97
N LEU A 273 -7.34 3.62 -11.06
CA LEU A 273 -6.31 2.94 -11.84
C LEU A 273 -6.29 3.52 -13.24
N ARG A 274 -5.09 3.64 -13.83
CA ARG A 274 -4.91 4.12 -15.19
C ARG A 274 -3.79 3.36 -15.90
N ASN A 275 -4.03 3.03 -17.17
CA ASN A 275 -3.03 2.53 -18.11
C ASN A 275 -3.31 3.17 -19.48
N GLY A 276 -2.58 4.24 -19.81
CA GLY A 276 -2.86 5.07 -20.98
C GLY A 276 -4.28 5.65 -20.93
N ASN A 277 -5.11 5.27 -21.91
CA ASN A 277 -6.52 5.69 -22.00
C ASN A 277 -7.48 4.79 -21.21
N ARG A 278 -7.01 3.64 -20.70
CA ARG A 278 -7.82 2.75 -19.87
C ARG A 278 -7.85 3.32 -18.46
N ILE A 279 -9.06 3.53 -17.92
CA ILE A 279 -9.28 3.99 -16.55
C ILE A 279 -10.24 3.00 -15.89
N ALA A 280 -9.94 2.63 -14.65
CA ALA A 280 -10.85 1.92 -13.78
C ALA A 280 -10.91 2.64 -12.43
N SER A 281 -12.10 2.75 -11.85
CA SER A 281 -12.26 3.37 -10.53
C SER A 281 -13.43 2.75 -9.81
N GLY A 282 -13.36 2.69 -8.49
CA GLY A 282 -14.42 2.10 -7.69
C GLY A 282 -14.09 2.07 -6.22
N LYS A 283 -14.84 1.25 -5.51
CA LYS A 283 -14.68 0.98 -4.09
C LYS A 283 -14.97 -0.48 -3.81
N VAL A 284 -14.11 -1.12 -3.04
CA VAL A 284 -14.26 -2.49 -2.55
C VAL A 284 -14.11 -2.51 -1.04
N ASP A 285 -14.70 -3.47 -0.37
CA ASP A 285 -14.39 -3.79 1.01
C ASP A 285 -13.27 -4.83 1.02
N LYS A 286 -12.06 -4.40 1.37
CA LYS A 286 -10.89 -5.27 1.50
C LYS A 286 -10.88 -5.87 2.90
N THR A 287 -10.71 -7.18 2.98
CA THR A 287 -10.66 -7.96 4.22
C THR A 287 -9.30 -8.63 4.31
N LEU A 288 -8.55 -8.33 5.36
CA LEU A 288 -7.30 -8.99 5.71
C LEU A 288 -7.53 -9.83 6.95
N VAL A 289 -7.03 -11.06 6.97
CA VAL A 289 -6.86 -11.81 8.20
C VAL A 289 -5.39 -11.80 8.55
N LEU A 290 -5.08 -11.16 9.66
CA LEU A 290 -3.74 -11.00 10.18
C LEU A 290 -3.50 -12.04 11.25
N GLU A 291 -2.35 -12.68 11.19
CA GLU A 291 -1.85 -13.61 12.19
C GLU A 291 -0.51 -13.11 12.70
N LYS A 292 -0.31 -13.17 14.02
CA LYS A 292 0.94 -12.72 14.63
C LYS A 292 1.99 -13.83 14.55
N THR A 293 3.14 -13.50 13.99
CA THR A 293 4.29 -14.41 13.85
C THR A 293 5.48 -13.78 14.56
N GLY A 294 5.71 -14.20 15.81
CA GLY A 294 6.70 -13.55 16.67
C GLY A 294 6.30 -12.13 17.05
N ALA A 295 7.05 -11.14 16.56
CA ALA A 295 6.76 -9.71 16.75
C ALA A 295 6.13 -9.04 15.52
N ASP A 296 5.86 -9.81 14.46
CA ASP A 296 5.35 -9.31 13.18
C ASP A 296 3.90 -9.74 12.97
N LEU A 297 3.19 -9.02 12.11
CA LEU A 297 1.87 -9.38 11.62
C LEU A 297 1.99 -9.83 10.16
N GLN A 298 1.38 -10.97 9.85
CA GLN A 298 1.36 -11.54 8.51
C GLN A 298 -0.08 -11.75 8.04
N ILE A 299 -0.33 -11.44 6.77
CA ILE A 299 -1.60 -11.69 6.10
C ILE A 299 -1.66 -13.17 5.73
N VAL A 300 -2.58 -13.89 6.36
CA VAL A 300 -2.84 -15.33 6.12
C VAL A 300 -4.12 -15.56 5.31
N ALA A 301 -4.95 -14.52 5.16
CA ALA A 301 -6.01 -14.49 4.16
C ALA A 301 -6.27 -13.06 3.68
N VAL A 302 -6.55 -12.91 2.39
CA VAL A 302 -6.98 -11.64 1.77
C VAL A 302 -8.19 -11.90 0.90
N ASN A 303 -9.20 -11.04 0.99
CA ASN A 303 -10.34 -11.08 0.10
C ASN A 303 -10.89 -9.67 -0.15
N GLU A 304 -11.64 -9.51 -1.23
CA GLU A 304 -12.33 -8.28 -1.60
C GLU A 304 -13.78 -8.57 -1.94
N ARG A 305 -14.68 -7.70 -1.50
CA ARG A 305 -16.09 -7.72 -1.91
C ARG A 305 -16.47 -6.36 -2.45
N LYS A 306 -17.43 -6.33 -3.37
CA LYS A 306 -17.99 -5.06 -3.85
C LYS A 306 -18.60 -4.32 -2.65
N ALA A 307 -18.15 -3.09 -2.41
CA ALA A 307 -18.68 -2.32 -1.29
C ALA A 307 -20.17 -2.03 -1.51
N GLU A 308 -20.99 -2.30 -0.50
CA GLU A 308 -22.43 -2.03 -0.57
C GLU A 308 -22.68 -0.53 -0.82
N ARG A 309 -23.68 -0.23 -1.67
CA ARG A 309 -24.17 1.14 -1.82
C ARG A 309 -24.97 1.44 -0.55
N LYS A 310 -24.39 2.22 0.35
CA LYS A 310 -25.14 2.83 1.46
C LYS A 310 -26.02 3.97 0.95
#